data_AF-A0A2H8TW07-F1
#
_entry.id   AF-A0A2H8TW07-F1
#
_cell.length_a   1.000
_cell.length_b   1.000
_cell.length_c   1.000
_cell.angle_alpha   90.00
_cell.angle_beta   90.00
_cell.angle_gamma   90.00
#
_symmetry.space_group_name_H-M   'P 1'
#
loop_
_entity.id
_entity.type
_entity.pdbx_description
1 polymer ?
#
loop_
_entity_poly.entity_id
_entity_poly.type
_entity_poly.pdbx_seq_one_letter_code
_entity_poly.pdbx_strand_id
1 'polypeptide(L)'
;DICKILKICKKEGLTLPDELALIISQNCERNLRRAILMLEASKVKQYPFDVKQSVVVPDWQLYIGDTAKQILSQQTPGKLLEVRSMLYELIVHGIPTNVIFKFLLKELVKNCDISLKHDIVEIASFYEHSLLKGNKTMFHLEAFVAKFMLLYSKFMEESLNGIF
;
A
#
# COMPACT_ATOMS: atom_id res chain seq x y z
N ASP A 1 -11.92 -18.13 -10.17
CA ASP A 1 -11.94 -17.26 -8.98
C ASP A 1 -11.15 -17.84 -7.84
N ILE A 2 -10.37 -17.00 -7.17
CA ILE A 2 -9.52 -17.38 -6.03
C ILE A 2 -10.35 -17.99 -4.89
N CYS A 3 -11.59 -17.51 -4.66
CA CYS A 3 -12.52 -18.11 -3.70
C CYS A 3 -12.75 -19.61 -3.93
N LYS A 4 -12.81 -20.06 -5.20
CA LYS A 4 -12.98 -21.49 -5.51
C LYS A 4 -11.74 -22.29 -5.13
N ILE A 5 -10.55 -21.71 -5.28
CA ILE A 5 -9.28 -22.35 -4.95
C ILE A 5 -9.09 -22.40 -3.43
N LEU A 6 -9.52 -21.38 -2.68
CA LEU A 6 -9.49 -21.36 -1.22
C LEU A 6 -10.35 -22.47 -0.58
N LYS A 7 -11.23 -23.14 -1.34
CA LYS A 7 -11.90 -24.38 -0.92
C LYS A 7 -10.94 -25.55 -0.69
N ILE A 8 -9.64 -25.39 -1.00
CA ILE A 8 -8.57 -26.32 -0.58
C ILE A 8 -8.59 -26.58 0.92
N CYS A 9 -9.10 -25.66 1.74
CA CYS A 9 -9.41 -25.86 3.16
C CYS A 9 -10.17 -27.16 3.45
N LYS A 10 -11.06 -27.58 2.56
CA LYS A 10 -11.82 -28.83 2.73
C LYS A 10 -10.93 -30.07 2.76
N LYS A 11 -9.80 -30.05 2.03
CA LYS A 11 -8.81 -31.14 2.05
C LYS A 11 -8.03 -31.17 3.38
N GLU A 12 -7.90 -30.02 4.02
CA GLU A 12 -7.26 -29.85 5.33
C GLU A 12 -8.24 -30.05 6.50
N GLY A 13 -9.48 -30.46 6.24
CA GLY A 13 -10.53 -30.62 7.27
C GLY A 13 -11.04 -29.30 7.85
N LEU A 14 -10.80 -28.17 7.19
CA LEU A 14 -11.17 -26.83 7.66
C LEU A 14 -12.44 -26.33 6.97
N THR A 15 -13.34 -25.72 7.73
CA THR A 15 -14.56 -25.09 7.22
C THR A 15 -14.38 -23.58 7.09
N LEU A 16 -14.06 -23.11 5.88
CA LEU A 16 -13.90 -21.69 5.56
C LEU A 16 -15.26 -21.05 5.24
N PRO A 17 -15.69 -20.00 5.96
CA PRO A 17 -16.88 -19.21 5.59
C PRO A 17 -16.68 -18.52 4.24
N ASP A 18 -17.73 -18.48 3.41
CA ASP A 18 -17.66 -17.88 2.08
C ASP A 18 -17.36 -16.37 2.13
N GLU A 19 -17.84 -15.66 3.15
CA GLU A 19 -17.55 -14.24 3.37
C GLU A 19 -16.07 -14.00 3.65
N LEU A 20 -15.43 -14.84 4.47
CA LEU A 20 -13.99 -14.74 4.72
C LEU A 20 -13.18 -15.04 3.45
N ALA A 21 -13.60 -16.04 2.67
CA ALA A 21 -12.98 -16.35 1.39
C ALA A 21 -13.06 -15.16 0.43
N LEU A 22 -14.18 -14.43 0.42
CA LEU A 22 -14.36 -13.22 -0.36
C LEU A 22 -13.40 -12.11 0.09
N ILE A 23 -13.30 -11.85 1.40
CA ILE A 23 -12.38 -10.84 1.96
C ILE A 23 -10.93 -11.17 1.59
N ILE A 24 -10.50 -12.42 1.74
CA ILE A 24 -9.14 -12.85 1.34
C ILE A 24 -8.94 -12.65 -0.17
N SER A 25 -9.93 -13.02 -0.99
CA SER A 25 -9.82 -12.88 -2.45
C SER A 25 -9.69 -11.43 -2.91
N GLN A 26 -10.33 -10.49 -2.22
CA GLN A 26 -10.24 -9.05 -2.51
C GLN A 26 -8.87 -8.49 -2.08
N ASN A 27 -8.36 -8.94 -0.94
CA ASN A 27 -7.10 -8.43 -0.37
C ASN A 27 -5.83 -9.09 -0.95
N CYS A 28 -5.94 -10.26 -1.57
CA CYS A 28 -4.79 -10.96 -2.13
C CYS A 28 -4.25 -10.33 -3.43
N GLU A 29 -4.90 -9.28 -3.96
CA GLU A 29 -4.51 -8.59 -5.20
C GLU A 29 -4.32 -9.53 -6.39
N ARG A 30 -5.23 -10.51 -6.50
CA ARG A 30 -5.19 -11.57 -7.51
C ARG A 30 -3.94 -12.46 -7.44
N ASN A 31 -3.18 -12.42 -6.35
CA ASN A 31 -2.03 -13.29 -6.13
C ASN A 31 -2.44 -14.51 -5.29
N LEU A 32 -2.42 -15.68 -5.94
CA LEU A 32 -2.85 -16.93 -5.30
C LEU A 32 -1.96 -17.33 -4.11
N ARG A 33 -0.63 -17.15 -4.21
CA ARG A 33 0.29 -17.44 -3.10
C ARG A 33 -0.05 -16.58 -1.89
N ARG A 34 -0.31 -15.30 -2.11
CA ARG A 34 -0.71 -14.37 -1.05
C ARG A 34 -2.05 -14.78 -0.43
N ALA A 35 -3.02 -15.19 -1.25
CA ALA A 35 -4.32 -15.66 -0.75
C ALA A 35 -4.18 -16.87 0.19
N ILE A 36 -3.34 -17.85 -0.17
CA ILE A 36 -3.08 -19.05 0.64
C ILE A 36 -2.38 -18.67 1.95
N LEU A 37 -1.33 -17.86 1.88
CA LEU A 37 -0.60 -17.41 3.08
C LEU A 37 -1.49 -16.60 4.04
N MET A 38 -2.37 -15.75 3.51
CA MET A 38 -3.34 -15.00 4.32
C MET A 38 -4.33 -15.93 5.02
N LEU A 39 -4.80 -16.98 4.34
CA LEU A 39 -5.68 -17.99 4.90
C LEU A 39 -4.99 -18.79 6.02
N GLU A 40 -3.75 -19.23 5.80
CA GLU A 40 -2.95 -19.93 6.80
C GLU A 40 -2.70 -19.05 8.03
N ALA A 41 -2.33 -17.79 7.82
CA ALA A 41 -2.12 -16.82 8.90
C ALA A 41 -3.41 -16.55 9.69
N SER A 42 -4.56 -16.44 9.01
CA SER A 42 -5.87 -16.32 9.66
C SER A 42 -6.20 -17.54 10.53
N LYS A 43 -5.91 -18.76 10.04
CA LYS A 43 -6.09 -20.00 10.83
C LYS A 43 -5.24 -20.00 12.09
N VAL A 44 -3.97 -19.61 11.97
CA VAL A 44 -3.02 -19.57 13.11
C VAL A 44 -3.46 -18.54 14.14
N LYS A 45 -3.97 -17.38 13.69
CA LYS A 45 -4.46 -16.32 14.56
C LYS A 45 -5.71 -16.72 15.34
N GLN A 46 -6.68 -17.35 14.66
CA GLN A 46 -7.94 -17.76 15.28
C GLN A 46 -8.59 -18.91 14.51
N TYR A 47 -8.88 -20.00 15.22
CA TYR A 47 -9.72 -21.09 14.73
C TYR A 47 -10.65 -21.61 15.85
N PRO A 48 -11.95 -21.90 15.59
CA PRO A 48 -12.67 -21.86 14.31
C PRO A 48 -12.74 -20.47 13.66
N PHE A 49 -12.87 -20.43 12.33
CA PHE A 49 -12.96 -19.17 11.59
C PHE A 49 -14.24 -18.40 11.94
N ASP A 50 -14.10 -17.12 12.26
CA ASP A 50 -15.21 -16.16 12.42
C ASP A 50 -15.27 -15.24 11.19
N VAL A 51 -16.46 -14.87 10.74
CA VAL A 51 -16.65 -13.84 9.71
C VAL A 51 -16.02 -12.51 10.11
N LYS A 52 -16.08 -12.16 11.40
CA LYS A 52 -15.55 -10.89 11.93
C LYS A 52 -14.04 -10.89 12.12
N GLN A 53 -13.36 -12.01 11.87
CA GLN A 53 -11.91 -12.06 12.05
C GLN A 53 -11.21 -11.09 11.09
N SER A 54 -10.24 -10.34 11.61
CA SER A 54 -9.39 -9.50 10.76
C SER A 54 -8.43 -10.40 9.97
N VAL A 55 -8.48 -10.30 8.65
CA VAL A 55 -7.52 -10.96 7.78
C VAL A 55 -6.13 -10.41 8.06
N VAL A 56 -5.17 -11.31 8.25
CA VAL A 56 -3.79 -10.93 8.54
C VAL A 56 -3.17 -10.30 7.30
N VAL A 57 -2.71 -9.07 7.44
CA VAL A 57 -2.00 -8.31 6.41
C VAL A 57 -0.51 -8.29 6.78
N PRO A 58 0.42 -8.41 5.83
CA PRO A 58 1.85 -8.33 6.13
C PRO A 58 2.24 -7.00 6.79
N ASP A 59 3.14 -7.04 7.78
CA ASP A 59 3.55 -5.86 8.56
C ASP A 59 4.11 -4.75 7.68
N TRP A 60 4.90 -5.11 6.67
CA TRP A 60 5.46 -4.14 5.72
C TRP A 60 4.38 -3.35 4.96
N GLN A 61 3.23 -3.96 4.69
CA GLN A 61 2.14 -3.32 3.98
C GLN A 61 1.41 -2.33 4.91
N LEU A 62 1.25 -2.68 6.19
CA LEU A 62 0.73 -1.76 7.20
C LEU A 62 1.67 -0.55 7.38
N TYR A 63 2.97 -0.82 7.45
CA TYR A 63 4.00 0.21 7.58
C TYR A 63 4.02 1.19 6.38
N ILE A 64 3.85 0.69 5.15
CA ILE A 64 3.68 1.56 3.97
C ILE A 64 2.41 2.41 4.09
N GLY A 65 1.31 1.82 4.58
CA GLY A 65 0.08 2.55 4.83
C GLY A 65 0.27 3.69 5.83
N ASP A 66 1.01 3.44 6.91
CA ASP A 66 1.32 4.48 7.90
C ASP A 66 2.30 5.52 7.37
N THR A 67 3.25 5.12 6.52
CA THR A 67 4.12 6.04 5.77
C THR A 67 3.29 6.97 4.88
N ALA A 68 2.29 6.43 4.16
CA ALA A 68 1.39 7.22 3.33
C ALA A 68 0.59 8.24 4.16
N LYS A 69 0.10 7.85 5.35
CA LYS A 69 -0.59 8.77 6.28
C LYS A 69 0.33 9.90 6.74
N GLN A 70 1.60 9.62 7.03
CA GLN A 70 2.59 10.65 7.40
C GLN A 70 2.87 11.63 6.25
N ILE A 71 2.84 11.15 5.01
CA ILE A 71 3.01 12.01 3.82
C ILE A 71 1.79 12.93 3.64
N LEU A 72 0.59 12.42 3.88
CA LEU A 72 -0.66 13.17 3.73
C LEU A 72 -0.89 14.16 4.87
N SER A 73 -0.40 13.87 6.08
CA SER A 73 -0.64 14.70 7.27
C SER A 73 0.09 16.04 7.23
N GLN A 74 1.31 16.08 6.69
CA GLN A 74 2.12 17.30 6.69
C GLN A 74 3.12 17.33 5.53
N GLN A 75 3.19 18.46 4.82
CA GLN A 75 4.08 18.65 3.67
C GLN A 75 5.23 19.63 4.00
N THR A 76 6.12 19.25 4.94
CA THR A 76 7.30 20.04 5.31
C THR A 76 8.62 19.29 5.02
N PRO A 77 9.74 20.00 4.82
CA PRO A 77 11.05 19.35 4.63
C PRO A 77 11.46 18.45 5.80
N GLY A 78 11.08 18.82 7.03
CA GLY A 78 11.31 17.97 8.21
C GLY A 78 10.55 16.65 8.14
N LYS A 79 9.26 16.69 7.75
CA LYS A 79 8.46 15.48 7.56
C LYS A 79 8.99 14.61 6.43
N LEU A 80 9.50 15.21 5.34
CA LEU A 80 10.14 14.47 4.25
C LEU A 80 11.37 13.69 4.75
N LEU A 81 12.17 14.25 5.67
CA LEU A 81 13.32 13.56 6.26
C LEU A 81 12.89 12.37 7.14
N GLU A 82 11.79 12.50 7.88
CA GLU A 82 11.20 11.38 8.62
C GLU A 82 10.73 10.28 7.67
N VAL A 83 9.98 10.63 6.63
CA VAL A 83 9.50 9.69 5.61
C VAL A 83 10.67 9.01 4.88
N ARG A 84 11.74 9.75 4.60
CA ARG A 84 12.99 9.19 4.06
C ARG A 84 13.50 8.05 4.95
N SER A 85 13.51 8.25 6.27
CA SER A 85 13.97 7.25 7.23
C SER A 85 13.07 6.01 7.25
N MET A 86 11.74 6.20 7.20
CA MET A 86 10.76 5.12 7.10
C MET A 86 10.93 4.28 5.82
N LEU A 87 11.14 4.94 4.67
CA LEU A 87 11.39 4.26 3.41
C LEU A 87 12.72 3.49 3.42
N TYR A 88 13.74 4.02 4.09
CA TYR A 88 15.01 3.30 4.29
C TYR A 88 14.82 2.02 5.11
N GLU A 89 14.03 2.06 6.18
CA GLU A 89 13.75 0.89 7.02
C GLU A 89 13.14 -0.25 6.18
N LEU A 90 12.18 0.06 5.31
CA LEU A 90 11.59 -0.91 4.39
C LEU A 90 12.64 -1.55 3.44
N ILE A 91 13.55 -0.73 2.91
CA ILE A 91 14.60 -1.21 2.00
C ILE A 91 15.60 -2.11 2.75
N VAL A 92 16.01 -1.72 3.96
CA VAL A 92 16.94 -2.49 4.81
C VAL A 92 16.34 -3.84 5.19
N HIS A 93 15.02 -3.91 5.42
CA HIS A 93 14.29 -5.16 5.64
C HIS A 93 14.06 -6.00 4.37
N GLY A 94 14.69 -5.63 3.25
CA GLY A 94 14.71 -6.44 2.03
C GLY A 94 13.44 -6.34 1.18
N ILE A 95 12.62 -5.31 1.39
CA ILE A 95 11.41 -5.11 0.58
C ILE A 95 11.82 -4.43 -0.74
N PRO A 96 11.46 -5.01 -1.90
CA PRO A 96 11.80 -4.43 -3.19
C PRO A 96 11.19 -3.03 -3.37
N THR A 97 11.98 -2.10 -3.91
CA THR A 97 11.58 -0.68 -4.05
C THR A 97 10.41 -0.47 -5.00
N ASN A 98 10.26 -1.31 -6.02
CA ASN A 98 9.08 -1.32 -6.89
C ASN A 98 7.80 -1.74 -6.14
N VAL A 99 7.90 -2.65 -5.16
CA VAL A 99 6.78 -3.02 -4.29
C VAL A 99 6.43 -1.85 -3.39
N ILE A 100 7.42 -1.23 -2.74
CA ILE A 100 7.23 -0.03 -1.90
C ILE A 100 6.51 1.05 -2.71
N PHE A 101 7.04 1.37 -3.90
CA PHE A 101 6.49 2.41 -4.78
C PHE A 101 5.03 2.15 -5.15
N LYS A 102 4.73 0.94 -5.63
CA LYS A 102 3.38 0.57 -6.07
C LYS A 102 2.35 0.66 -4.93
N PHE A 103 2.68 0.15 -3.76
CA PHE A 103 1.77 0.19 -2.61
C PHE A 103 1.62 1.60 -2.06
N LEU A 104 2.72 2.36 -2.00
CA LEU A 104 2.69 3.76 -1.56
C LEU A 104 1.80 4.59 -2.48
N LEU A 105 1.99 4.51 -3.80
CA LEU A 105 1.14 5.19 -4.78
C LEU A 105 -0.33 4.84 -4.61
N LYS A 106 -0.64 3.55 -4.43
CA LYS A 106 -2.01 3.07 -4.23
C LYS A 106 -2.65 3.67 -2.98
N GLU A 107 -1.92 3.80 -1.88
CA GLU A 107 -2.43 4.43 -0.66
C GLU A 107 -2.57 5.94 -0.78
N LEU A 108 -1.64 6.62 -1.46
CA LEU A 108 -1.74 8.07 -1.70
C LEU A 108 -2.94 8.41 -2.58
N VAL A 109 -3.10 7.72 -3.72
CA VAL A 109 -4.19 7.95 -4.69
C VAL A 109 -5.58 7.67 -4.10
N LYS A 110 -5.70 6.80 -3.10
CA LYS A 110 -6.98 6.57 -2.40
C LYS A 110 -7.49 7.80 -1.67
N ASN A 111 -6.59 8.66 -1.20
CA ASN A 111 -6.90 9.81 -0.34
C ASN A 111 -6.86 11.15 -1.11
N CYS A 112 -6.77 11.13 -2.43
CA CYS A 112 -6.73 12.34 -3.26
C CYS A 112 -7.99 12.48 -4.12
N ASP A 113 -8.31 13.72 -4.53
CA ASP A 113 -9.38 14.02 -5.47
C ASP A 113 -9.02 13.66 -6.92
N ILE A 114 -10.03 13.43 -7.76
CA ILE A 114 -9.87 12.95 -9.14
C ILE A 114 -8.96 13.86 -9.98
N SER A 115 -9.06 15.18 -9.82
CA SER A 115 -8.19 16.15 -10.50
C SER A 115 -6.72 15.90 -10.16
N LEU A 116 -6.40 15.75 -8.87
CA LEU A 116 -5.05 15.50 -8.40
C LEU A 116 -4.53 14.10 -8.77
N LYS A 117 -5.41 13.09 -8.87
CA LYS A 117 -5.02 11.72 -9.23
C LYS A 117 -4.34 11.64 -10.59
N HIS A 118 -4.80 12.41 -11.58
CA HIS A 118 -4.20 12.42 -12.90
C HIS A 118 -2.72 12.81 -12.82
N ASP A 119 -2.44 13.96 -12.19
CA ASP A 119 -1.11 14.52 -12.08
C ASP A 119 -0.18 13.64 -11.22
N ILE A 120 -0.71 13.07 -10.13
CA ILE A 120 0.03 12.11 -9.29
C ILE A 120 0.44 10.88 -10.11
N VAL A 121 -0.45 10.32 -10.92
CA VAL A 121 -0.18 9.12 -11.70
C VAL A 121 0.84 9.41 -12.81
N GLU A 122 0.75 10.57 -13.46
CA GLU A 122 1.74 11.00 -14.46
C GLU A 122 3.13 11.09 -13.83
N ILE A 123 3.26 11.78 -12.70
CA ILE A 123 4.53 11.90 -11.97
C ILE A 123 5.02 10.54 -11.48
N ALA A 124 4.11 9.69 -10.99
CA ALA A 124 4.45 8.36 -10.54
C ALA A 124 5.05 7.52 -11.67
N SER A 125 4.48 7.60 -12.88
CA SER A 125 4.99 6.89 -14.05
C SER A 125 6.43 7.31 -14.41
N PHE A 126 6.73 8.60 -14.30
CA PHE A 126 8.06 9.14 -14.58
C PHE A 126 9.10 8.65 -13.55
N TYR A 127 8.76 8.70 -12.27
CA TYR A 127 9.68 8.25 -11.21
C TYR A 127 9.81 6.73 -11.13
N GLU A 128 8.75 5.97 -11.42
CA GLU A 128 8.81 4.51 -11.51
C GLU A 128 9.77 4.06 -12.62
N HIS A 129 9.65 4.66 -13.81
CA HIS A 129 10.56 4.38 -14.93
C HIS A 129 12.01 4.74 -14.61
N SER A 130 12.22 5.87 -13.94
CA SER A 130 13.55 6.31 -13.49
C SER A 130 14.14 5.34 -12.47
N LEU A 131 13.31 4.83 -11.56
CA LEU A 131 13.71 3.85 -10.54
C LEU A 131 14.15 2.51 -11.14
N LEU A 132 13.52 2.07 -12.23
CA LEU A 132 13.91 0.85 -12.94
C LEU A 132 15.24 0.98 -13.71
N LYS A 133 15.62 2.20 -14.11
CA LYS A 133 16.85 2.47 -14.87
C LYS A 133 18.04 2.88 -14.02
N GLY A 134 17.80 3.35 -12.80
CA GLY A 134 18.82 3.95 -11.93
C GLY A 134 19.40 2.98 -10.90
N ASN A 135 20.66 3.22 -10.51
CA ASN A 135 21.33 2.48 -9.42
C ASN A 135 21.01 3.04 -8.02
N LYS A 136 20.32 4.18 -7.93
CA LYS A 136 20.06 4.92 -6.67
C LYS A 136 18.55 5.00 -6.37
N THR A 137 17.94 3.85 -6.12
CA THR A 137 16.49 3.71 -5.94
C THR A 137 15.89 4.64 -4.88
N MET A 138 16.60 4.86 -3.76
CA MET A 138 16.13 5.75 -2.70
C MET A 138 15.97 7.21 -3.16
N PHE A 139 16.85 7.70 -4.02
CA PHE A 139 16.81 9.07 -4.52
C PHE A 139 15.55 9.30 -5.37
N HIS A 140 15.17 8.30 -6.17
CA HIS A 140 13.96 8.36 -6.99
C HIS A 140 12.69 8.28 -6.13
N LEU A 141 12.68 7.43 -5.09
CA LEU A 141 11.57 7.34 -4.13
C LEU A 141 11.37 8.65 -3.38
N GLU A 142 12.44 9.22 -2.84
CA GLU A 142 12.39 10.50 -2.13
C GLU A 142 11.96 11.65 -3.04
N ALA A 143 12.48 11.71 -4.26
CA ALA A 143 12.10 12.73 -5.23
C ALA A 143 10.61 12.64 -5.61
N PHE A 144 10.07 11.41 -5.75
CA PHE A 144 8.65 11.19 -5.94
C PHE A 144 7.83 11.73 -4.75
N VAL A 145 8.20 11.36 -3.51
CA VAL A 145 7.50 11.82 -2.31
C VAL A 145 7.55 13.35 -2.17
N ALA A 146 8.71 13.95 -2.41
CA ALA A 146 8.86 15.40 -2.36
C ALA A 146 7.98 16.11 -3.40
N LYS A 147 7.94 15.56 -4.63
CA LYS A 147 7.10 16.09 -5.70
C LYS A 147 5.61 15.93 -5.39
N PHE A 148 5.22 14.78 -4.81
CA PHE A 148 3.86 14.54 -4.34
C PHE A 148 3.46 15.54 -3.25
N MET A 149 4.30 15.73 -2.22
CA MET A 149 4.05 16.68 -1.14
C MET A 149 3.85 18.10 -1.67
N LEU A 150 4.67 18.53 -2.64
CA LEU A 150 4.54 19.84 -3.27
C LEU A 150 3.19 20.00 -3.98
N LEU A 151 2.77 19.01 -4.78
CA LEU A 151 1.49 19.07 -5.47
C LEU A 151 0.32 19.05 -4.51
N TYR A 152 0.38 18.17 -3.50
CA TYR A 152 -0.67 18.04 -2.50
C TYR A 152 -0.83 19.34 -1.69
N SER A 153 0.27 19.97 -1.28
CA SER A 153 0.24 21.27 -0.58
C SER A 153 -0.42 22.35 -1.43
N LYS A 154 -0.03 22.48 -2.71
CA LYS A 154 -0.62 23.45 -3.64
C LYS A 154 -2.12 23.22 -3.83
N PHE A 155 -2.52 21.98 -4.01
CA PHE A 155 -3.93 21.62 -4.16
C PHE A 155 -4.75 21.97 -2.91
N MET A 156 -4.19 21.72 -1.71
CA MET A 156 -4.83 22.09 -0.44
C MET A 156 -4.94 23.61 -0.29
N GLU A 157 -3.90 24.37 -0.66
CA GLU A 157 -3.91 25.84 -0.66
C GLU A 157 -4.93 26.43 -1.63
N GLU A 158 -5.01 25.91 -2.86
CA GLU A 158 -6.01 26.33 -3.86
C GLU A 158 -7.44 26.00 -3.40
N SER A 159 -7.63 24.84 -2.81
CA SER A 159 -8.93 24.43 -2.25
C SER A 159 -9.35 25.33 -1.10
N LEU A 160 -8.43 25.68 -0.20
CA LEU A 160 -8.69 26.63 0.89
C LEU A 160 -9.03 28.02 0.36
N ASN A 161 -8.26 28.53 -0.61
CA ASN A 161 -8.48 29.85 -1.21
C ASN A 161 -9.78 29.95 -2.02
N GLY A 162 -10.30 28.83 -2.55
CA GLY A 162 -11.60 28.79 -3.23
C GLY A 162 -12.81 28.69 -2.29
N ILE A 163 -12.59 28.45 -0.99
CA ILE A 163 -13.64 28.38 0.05
C ILE A 163 -13.87 29.74 0.72
N PHE A 164 -12.90 30.66 0.65
CA PHE A 164 -12.97 32.03 1.17
C PHE A 164 -13.16 33.06 0.06
#